data_AF-A0A916Y4W3-F1
#
_entry.id   AF-A0A916Y4W3-F1
#
_cell.length_a   1.000
_cell.length_b   1.000
_cell.length_c   1.000
_cell.angle_alpha   90.00
_cell.angle_beta   90.00
_cell.angle_gamma   90.00
#
_symmetry.space_group_name_H-M   'P 1'
#
loop_
_entity.id
_entity.type
_entity.pdbx_description
1 polymer ?
#
loop_
_entity_poly.entity_id
_entity_poly.type
_entity_poly.pdbx_seq_one_letter_code
_entity_poly.pdbx_strand_id
1 'polypeptide(L)'
;MHIPKTAGIFIRRSLADDRRFAGIRTIEGLGERDTAHLPLRLVSEHFPADFAKFSRYRSYASIRDPGARFVSSVAEHIKQFRKVPKEQVSDAMIIEVAREIVAHLPSDKPQYAHFLPQVEFVELGGRRVVTDLYAFSNLEAMVAAMEAYTGKPMDRQPKNVADKALHPALHRGWRKVRSVAPWAAPLGRSRLARKLFVRRNEVELPKDLKDFIDNFYAADIALHREVLNAAATTGEKVAC
;
A
#
# COMPACT_ATOMS: atom_id res chain seq x y z
N MET A 1 -10.11 1.42 7.36
CA MET A 1 -9.15 0.33 7.60
C MET A 1 -7.93 0.54 6.72
N HIS A 2 -6.73 0.50 7.28
CA HIS A 2 -5.51 0.67 6.51
C HIS A 2 -4.97 -0.68 6.05
N ILE A 3 -4.98 -0.90 4.73
CA ILE A 3 -4.36 -2.05 4.10
C ILE A 3 -2.98 -1.64 3.60
N PRO A 4 -1.93 -2.42 3.86
CA PRO A 4 -0.60 -2.13 3.35
C PRO A 4 -0.57 -1.83 1.86
N LYS A 5 0.17 -0.79 1.48
CA LYS A 5 0.49 -0.45 0.08
C LYS A 5 -0.72 -0.11 -0.81
N THR A 6 -1.86 0.23 -0.22
CA THR A 6 -3.07 0.72 -0.92
C THR A 6 -3.32 2.23 -0.74
N ALA A 7 -2.22 3.00 -0.58
CA ALA A 7 -2.19 4.46 -0.40
C ALA A 7 -2.71 5.00 0.96
N GLY A 8 -2.68 4.23 2.04
CA GLY A 8 -3.15 4.75 3.33
C GLY A 8 -2.37 5.93 3.92
N ILE A 9 -1.10 6.15 3.52
CA ILE A 9 -0.35 7.37 3.91
C ILE A 9 -1.03 8.64 3.39
N PHE A 10 -1.65 8.58 2.21
CA PHE A 10 -2.34 9.72 1.63
C PHE A 10 -3.58 10.08 2.46
N ILE A 11 -4.42 9.08 2.75
CA ILE A 11 -5.66 9.25 3.52
C ILE A 11 -5.36 9.69 4.97
N ARG A 12 -4.38 9.06 5.61
CA ARG A 12 -4.02 9.34 7.02
C ARG A 12 -3.65 10.79 7.26
N ARG A 13 -3.02 11.47 6.29
CA ARG A 13 -2.61 12.88 6.46
C ARG A 13 -3.79 13.85 6.63
N SER A 14 -4.95 13.48 6.12
CA SER A 14 -6.16 14.30 6.20
C SER A 14 -7.07 13.93 7.37
N LEU A 15 -6.72 12.88 8.13
CA LEU A 15 -7.51 12.41 9.26
C LEU A 15 -6.73 12.57 10.57
N ALA A 16 -7.46 12.74 11.68
CA ALA A 16 -6.85 12.65 13.00
C ALA A 16 -6.31 11.22 13.21
N ASP A 17 -5.04 11.11 13.59
CA ASP A 17 -4.34 9.83 13.66
C ASP A 17 -4.32 9.28 15.09
N ASP A 18 -4.85 8.07 15.26
CA ASP A 18 -4.71 7.34 16.52
C ASP A 18 -3.34 6.64 16.55
N ARG A 19 -2.44 7.20 17.36
CA ARG A 19 -1.06 6.71 17.48
C ARG A 19 -0.97 5.28 18.02
N ARG A 20 -2.03 4.72 18.61
CA ARG A 20 -2.07 3.31 19.04
C ARG A 20 -1.89 2.36 17.85
N PHE A 21 -2.43 2.74 16.69
CA PHE A 21 -2.34 1.98 15.44
C PHE A 21 -1.25 2.54 14.50
N ALA A 22 -0.08 2.86 15.06
CA ALA A 22 1.06 3.38 14.32
C ALA A 22 2.34 2.61 14.66
N GLY A 23 2.90 1.98 13.62
CA GLY A 23 4.22 1.34 13.65
C GLY A 23 4.23 -0.02 14.36
N ILE A 24 5.45 -0.51 14.61
CA ILE A 24 5.68 -1.76 15.33
C ILE A 24 5.51 -1.52 16.83
N ARG A 25 4.69 -2.34 17.49
CA ARG A 25 4.47 -2.31 18.93
C ARG A 25 4.30 -3.72 19.49
N THR A 26 4.65 -3.90 20.75
CA THR A 26 4.36 -5.13 21.50
C THR A 26 2.90 -5.12 21.94
N ILE A 27 2.17 -6.18 21.59
CA ILE A 27 0.82 -6.45 22.06
C ILE A 27 0.91 -7.58 23.10
N GLU A 28 0.25 -7.40 24.24
CA GLU A 28 0.20 -8.40 25.29
C GLU A 28 -0.37 -9.73 24.75
N GLY A 29 0.32 -10.84 25.05
CA GLY A 29 -0.05 -12.18 24.58
C GLY A 29 0.26 -12.49 23.11
N LEU A 30 0.61 -11.49 22.28
CA LEU A 30 0.86 -11.67 20.84
C LEU A 30 2.31 -11.33 20.43
N GLY A 31 2.99 -10.50 21.21
CA GLY A 31 4.35 -10.02 20.93
C GLY A 31 4.36 -8.83 19.96
N GLU A 32 5.49 -8.60 19.30
CA GLU A 32 5.63 -7.48 18.37
C GLU A 32 4.78 -7.64 17.11
N ARG A 33 4.00 -6.62 16.76
CA ARG A 33 3.20 -6.54 15.53
C ARG A 33 3.30 -5.15 14.93
N ASP A 34 3.14 -5.06 13.62
CA ASP A 34 2.89 -3.78 12.97
C ASP A 34 1.43 -3.37 13.20
N THR A 35 1.20 -2.53 14.19
CA THR A 35 -0.16 -2.13 14.59
C THR A 35 -0.83 -1.21 13.58
N ALA A 36 -0.10 -0.70 12.58
CA ALA A 36 -0.70 0.04 11.47
C ALA A 36 -1.37 -0.86 10.42
N HIS A 37 -1.13 -2.18 10.50
CA HIS A 37 -1.55 -3.16 9.49
C HIS A 37 -2.05 -4.46 10.15
N LEU A 38 -2.94 -4.35 11.14
CA LEU A 38 -3.54 -5.52 11.77
C LEU A 38 -4.72 -6.05 10.95
N PRO A 39 -4.76 -7.33 10.57
CA PRO A 39 -5.94 -7.96 10.01
C PRO A 39 -7.11 -7.98 11.03
N LEU A 40 -8.34 -8.04 10.53
CA LEU A 40 -9.56 -7.97 11.35
C LEU A 40 -9.61 -9.06 12.43
N ARG A 41 -9.05 -10.24 12.17
CA ARG A 41 -8.93 -11.31 13.14
C ARG A 41 -8.20 -10.82 14.40
N LEU A 42 -6.99 -10.27 14.24
CA LEU A 42 -6.19 -9.76 15.35
C LEU A 42 -6.84 -8.53 16.02
N VAL A 43 -7.51 -7.67 15.24
CA VAL A 43 -8.27 -6.54 15.82
C VAL A 43 -9.42 -7.05 16.70
N SER A 44 -10.14 -8.09 16.27
CA SER A 44 -11.26 -8.66 17.02
C SER A 44 -10.82 -9.36 18.31
N GLU A 45 -9.68 -10.04 18.27
CA GLU A 45 -9.12 -10.80 19.40
C GLU A 45 -8.50 -9.87 20.45
N HIS A 46 -7.69 -8.89 20.04
CA HIS A 46 -6.87 -8.08 20.95
C HIS A 46 -7.40 -6.66 21.19
N PHE A 47 -8.29 -6.16 20.34
CA PHE A 47 -8.85 -4.81 20.44
C PHE A 47 -10.38 -4.83 20.27
N PRO A 48 -11.14 -5.62 21.05
CA PRO A 48 -12.58 -5.83 20.83
C PRO A 48 -13.40 -4.53 20.89
N ALA A 49 -12.99 -3.56 21.72
CA ALA A 49 -13.62 -2.24 21.80
C ALA A 49 -13.42 -1.41 20.51
N ASP A 50 -12.25 -1.50 19.89
CA ASP A 50 -11.98 -0.86 18.59
C ASP A 50 -12.66 -1.64 17.46
N PHE A 51 -12.70 -2.98 17.53
CA PHE A 51 -13.44 -3.82 16.57
C PHE A 51 -14.94 -3.52 16.56
N ALA A 52 -15.55 -3.29 17.73
CA ALA A 52 -16.97 -2.94 17.84
C ALA A 52 -17.35 -1.67 17.05
N LYS A 53 -16.40 -0.76 16.82
CA LYS A 53 -16.63 0.45 16.02
C LYS A 53 -16.98 0.14 14.56
N PHE A 54 -16.50 -0.96 13.99
CA PHE A 54 -16.85 -1.34 12.61
C PHE A 54 -18.36 -1.58 12.41
N SER A 55 -19.08 -1.95 13.48
CA SER A 55 -20.55 -2.10 13.41
C SER A 55 -21.33 -0.79 13.50
N ARG A 56 -20.67 0.29 13.95
CA ARG A 56 -21.31 1.57 14.25
C ARG A 56 -20.86 2.70 13.32
N TYR A 57 -19.65 2.59 12.79
CA TYR A 57 -19.01 3.63 12.01
C TYR A 57 -19.00 3.24 10.55
N ARG A 58 -19.12 4.24 9.68
CA ARG A 58 -18.83 4.06 8.26
C ARG A 58 -17.34 3.77 8.11
N SER A 59 -17.01 2.68 7.42
CA SER A 59 -15.65 2.18 7.33
C SER A 59 -15.23 2.00 5.88
N TYR A 60 -14.06 2.55 5.57
CA TYR A 60 -13.53 2.63 4.21
C TYR A 60 -12.24 1.82 4.06
N ALA A 61 -12.03 1.22 2.89
CA ALA A 61 -10.74 0.66 2.51
C ALA A 61 -10.49 0.80 1.01
N SER A 62 -9.20 0.92 0.66
CA SER A 62 -8.73 0.89 -0.72
C SER A 62 -8.18 -0.49 -1.05
N ILE A 63 -8.63 -1.07 -2.16
CA ILE A 63 -8.22 -2.37 -2.68
C ILE A 63 -7.36 -2.16 -3.92
N ARG A 64 -6.20 -2.81 -3.97
CA ARG A 64 -5.25 -2.72 -5.08
C ARG A 64 -5.08 -4.08 -5.76
N ASP A 65 -4.75 -4.06 -7.04
CA ASP A 65 -4.29 -5.25 -7.75
C ASP A 65 -3.24 -6.03 -6.93
N PRO A 66 -3.44 -7.33 -6.65
CA PRO A 66 -2.55 -8.10 -5.79
C PRO A 66 -1.12 -8.22 -6.30
N GLY A 67 -0.92 -8.37 -7.62
CA GLY A 67 0.42 -8.46 -8.21
C GLY A 67 1.21 -7.16 -8.05
N ALA A 68 0.60 -6.03 -8.43
CA ALA A 68 1.19 -4.71 -8.25
C ALA A 68 1.39 -4.36 -6.76
N ARG A 69 0.47 -4.78 -5.88
CA ARG A 69 0.61 -4.64 -4.42
C ARG A 69 1.82 -5.42 -3.92
N PHE A 70 1.96 -6.69 -4.32
CA PHE A 70 3.04 -7.57 -3.92
C PHE A 70 4.41 -6.98 -4.27
N VAL A 71 4.61 -6.56 -5.53
CA VAL A 71 5.85 -5.89 -5.96
C VAL A 71 6.13 -4.62 -5.14
N SER A 72 5.08 -3.84 -4.84
CA SER A 72 5.21 -2.65 -3.99
C SER A 72 5.59 -2.99 -2.54
N SER A 73 5.09 -4.12 -2.01
CA SER A 73 5.43 -4.63 -0.68
C SER A 73 6.88 -5.12 -0.62
N VAL A 74 7.35 -5.84 -1.65
CA VAL A 74 8.76 -6.27 -1.75
C VAL A 74 9.70 -5.05 -1.79
N ALA A 75 9.40 -4.06 -2.61
CA ALA A 75 10.22 -2.84 -2.68
C ALA A 75 10.25 -2.07 -1.34
N GLU A 76 9.14 -2.07 -0.58
CA GLU A 76 9.13 -1.47 0.76
C GLU A 76 9.91 -2.31 1.77
N HIS A 77 9.81 -3.65 1.69
CA HIS A 77 10.57 -4.57 2.54
C HIS A 77 12.08 -4.39 2.33
N ILE A 78 12.54 -4.35 1.07
CA ILE A 78 13.93 -4.06 0.72
C ILE A 78 14.40 -2.75 1.35
N LYS A 79 13.60 -1.68 1.21
CA LYS A 79 13.92 -0.39 1.81
C LYS A 79 14.02 -0.46 3.34
N GLN A 80 13.07 -1.13 3.99
CA GLN A 80 12.98 -1.15 5.44
C GLN A 80 14.02 -2.07 6.09
N PHE A 81 14.25 -3.25 5.53
CA PHE A 81 15.04 -4.32 6.16
C PHE A 81 16.43 -4.49 5.53
N ARG A 82 16.57 -4.29 4.20
CA ARG A 82 17.87 -4.29 3.53
C ARG A 82 18.52 -2.90 3.48
N LYS A 83 17.80 -1.85 3.91
CA LYS A 83 18.25 -0.45 3.94
C LYS A 83 18.68 0.10 2.57
N VAL A 84 18.14 -0.48 1.49
CA VAL A 84 18.42 -0.04 0.11
C VAL A 84 17.40 1.03 -0.30
N PRO A 85 17.84 2.24 -0.72
CA PRO A 85 16.93 3.28 -1.21
C PRO A 85 16.11 2.81 -2.42
N LYS A 86 14.88 3.30 -2.57
CA LYS A 86 13.94 2.85 -3.63
C LYS A 86 14.52 3.00 -5.03
N GLU A 87 15.32 4.05 -5.23
CA GLU A 87 15.95 4.40 -6.50
C GLU A 87 17.03 3.38 -6.90
N GLN A 88 17.50 2.56 -5.96
CA GLN A 88 18.53 1.54 -6.17
C GLN A 88 17.95 0.12 -6.22
N VAL A 89 16.65 -0.04 -6.00
CA VAL A 89 15.98 -1.34 -6.05
C VAL A 89 15.84 -1.78 -7.50
N SER A 90 16.64 -2.75 -7.94
CA SER A 90 16.54 -3.37 -9.27
C SER A 90 15.45 -4.44 -9.32
N ASP A 91 15.08 -4.85 -10.53
CA ASP A 91 14.06 -5.90 -10.73
C ASP A 91 14.59 -7.28 -10.31
N ALA A 92 15.88 -7.56 -10.56
CA ALA A 92 16.54 -8.77 -10.06
C ALA A 92 16.49 -8.86 -8.53
N MET A 93 16.73 -7.74 -7.83
CA MET A 93 16.65 -7.67 -6.37
C MET A 93 15.21 -7.89 -5.87
N ILE A 94 14.20 -7.39 -6.60
CA ILE A 94 12.80 -7.67 -6.27
C ILE A 94 12.50 -9.17 -6.41
N ILE A 95 12.96 -9.82 -7.49
CA ILE A 95 12.72 -11.24 -7.71
C ILE A 95 13.40 -12.10 -6.65
N GLU A 96 14.66 -11.79 -6.32
CA GLU A 96 15.42 -12.48 -5.27
C GLU A 96 14.71 -12.40 -3.92
N VAL A 97 14.42 -11.17 -3.46
CA VAL A 97 13.78 -10.96 -2.15
C VAL A 97 12.34 -11.46 -2.15
N ALA A 98 11.62 -11.42 -3.27
CA ALA A 98 10.29 -12.02 -3.37
C ALA A 98 10.32 -13.52 -3.06
N ARG A 99 11.29 -14.26 -3.60
CA ARG A 99 11.44 -15.70 -3.32
C ARG A 99 11.75 -15.98 -1.85
N GLU A 100 12.60 -15.16 -1.23
CA GLU A 100 12.88 -15.25 0.21
C GLU A 100 11.59 -15.05 1.03
N ILE A 101 10.81 -14.03 0.69
CA ILE A 101 9.58 -13.68 1.42
C ILE A 101 8.52 -14.77 1.26
N VAL A 102 8.34 -15.31 0.06
CA VAL A 102 7.38 -16.39 -0.22
C VAL A 102 7.62 -17.60 0.69
N ALA A 103 8.87 -17.95 0.97
CA ALA A 103 9.23 -19.05 1.86
C ALA A 103 8.81 -18.82 3.34
N HIS A 104 8.40 -17.62 3.70
CA HIS A 104 7.97 -17.24 5.04
C HIS A 104 6.48 -16.90 5.16
N LEU A 105 5.69 -17.03 4.07
CA LEU A 105 4.26 -16.73 4.08
C LEU A 105 3.41 -17.99 4.24
N PRO A 106 2.24 -17.90 4.92
CA PRO A 106 1.71 -16.73 5.63
C PRO A 106 2.43 -16.49 6.98
N SER A 107 2.56 -15.23 7.39
CA SER A 107 3.14 -14.87 8.70
C SER A 107 2.70 -13.50 9.21
N ASP A 108 2.29 -13.46 10.48
CA ASP A 108 1.90 -12.23 11.20
C ASP A 108 3.11 -11.43 11.75
N LYS A 109 4.34 -11.92 11.58
CA LYS A 109 5.53 -11.19 12.02
C LYS A 109 5.58 -9.78 11.41
N PRO A 110 6.04 -8.75 12.15
CA PRO A 110 6.05 -7.37 11.67
C PRO A 110 6.71 -7.19 10.30
N GLN A 111 7.79 -7.90 10.01
CA GLN A 111 8.49 -7.78 8.72
C GLN A 111 7.70 -8.27 7.50
N TYR A 112 6.65 -9.06 7.72
CA TYR A 112 5.81 -9.66 6.67
C TYR A 112 4.38 -9.10 6.65
N ALA A 113 4.05 -8.13 7.51
CA ALA A 113 2.71 -7.56 7.61
C ALA A 113 2.20 -6.96 6.28
N HIS A 114 3.09 -6.47 5.42
CA HIS A 114 2.73 -5.94 4.10
C HIS A 114 2.28 -6.99 3.07
N PHE A 115 2.44 -8.28 3.38
CA PHE A 115 2.12 -9.40 2.50
C PHE A 115 0.85 -10.14 2.91
N LEU A 116 0.22 -9.74 4.01
CA LEU A 116 -1.08 -10.30 4.40
C LEU A 116 -2.14 -10.04 3.31
N PRO A 117 -3.03 -11.00 3.01
CA PRO A 117 -4.13 -10.81 2.06
C PRO A 117 -5.02 -9.64 2.43
N GLN A 118 -5.47 -8.85 1.44
CA GLN A 118 -6.37 -7.70 1.64
C GLN A 118 -7.72 -8.13 2.18
N VAL A 119 -8.20 -9.32 1.81
CA VAL A 119 -9.46 -9.88 2.33
C VAL A 119 -9.46 -9.97 3.86
N GLU A 120 -8.32 -10.26 4.50
CA GLU A 120 -8.22 -10.33 5.96
C GLU A 120 -8.42 -8.97 6.66
N PHE A 121 -8.35 -7.87 5.92
CA PHE A 121 -8.58 -6.53 6.43
C PHE A 121 -10.03 -6.07 6.26
N VAL A 122 -10.82 -6.75 5.43
CA VAL A 122 -12.19 -6.32 5.10
C VAL A 122 -13.25 -7.35 5.44
N GLU A 123 -12.86 -8.63 5.58
CA GLU A 123 -13.73 -9.74 5.91
C GLU A 123 -13.28 -10.49 7.16
N LEU A 124 -14.25 -10.97 7.94
CA LEU A 124 -14.02 -11.83 9.09
C LEU A 124 -15.14 -12.87 9.19
N GLY A 125 -14.79 -14.15 9.26
CA GLY A 125 -15.77 -15.24 9.35
C GLY A 125 -16.73 -15.31 8.16
N GLY A 126 -16.24 -15.02 6.95
CA GLY A 126 -17.06 -15.01 5.72
C GLY A 126 -17.99 -13.80 5.57
N ARG A 127 -17.91 -12.81 6.48
CA ARG A 127 -18.72 -11.59 6.43
C ARG A 127 -17.86 -10.37 6.12
N ARG A 128 -18.34 -9.53 5.20
CA ARG A 128 -17.79 -8.18 4.96
C ARG A 128 -18.01 -7.29 6.18
N VAL A 129 -16.92 -6.88 6.82
CA VAL A 129 -16.89 -5.99 7.99
C VAL A 129 -16.62 -4.55 7.56
N VAL A 130 -15.71 -4.35 6.59
CA VAL A 130 -15.45 -3.03 6.00
C VAL A 130 -16.23 -2.90 4.71
N THR A 131 -17.18 -1.98 4.66
CA THR A 131 -18.23 -1.96 3.62
C THR A 131 -17.93 -1.03 2.45
N ASP A 132 -17.33 0.13 2.70
CA ASP A 132 -17.06 1.12 1.65
C ASP A 132 -15.69 0.84 1.02
N LEU A 133 -15.68 -0.02 -0.01
CA LEU A 133 -14.47 -0.41 -0.73
C LEU A 133 -14.29 0.38 -2.02
N TYR A 134 -13.05 0.82 -2.26
CA TYR A 134 -12.71 1.57 -3.47
C TYR A 134 -11.48 0.96 -4.14
N ALA A 135 -11.47 0.95 -5.46
CA ALA A 135 -10.28 0.55 -6.21
C ALA A 135 -9.17 1.58 -5.97
N PHE A 136 -7.92 1.12 -5.91
CA PHE A 136 -6.75 1.99 -5.80
C PHE A 136 -6.64 2.99 -6.97
N SER A 137 -7.14 2.62 -8.15
CA SER A 137 -7.26 3.51 -9.31
C SER A 137 -8.28 4.63 -9.11
N ASN A 138 -9.19 4.51 -8.14
CA ASN A 138 -10.27 5.44 -7.87
C ASN A 138 -10.27 5.95 -6.40
N LEU A 139 -9.09 6.29 -5.89
CA LEU A 139 -8.94 6.89 -4.56
C LEU A 139 -9.68 8.22 -4.42
N GLU A 140 -9.86 8.97 -5.51
CA GLU A 140 -10.58 10.24 -5.51
C GLU A 140 -12.05 10.05 -5.11
N ALA A 141 -12.72 9.00 -5.61
CA ALA A 141 -14.10 8.70 -5.21
C ALA A 141 -14.20 8.33 -3.72
N MET A 142 -13.21 7.63 -3.17
CA MET A 142 -13.18 7.34 -1.74
C MET A 142 -13.04 8.61 -0.92
N VAL A 143 -12.13 9.51 -1.32
CA VAL A 143 -11.95 10.80 -0.64
C VAL A 143 -13.24 11.62 -0.72
N ALA A 144 -13.86 11.72 -1.89
CA ALA A 144 -15.12 12.43 -2.06
C ALA A 144 -16.24 11.87 -1.17
N ALA A 145 -16.33 10.55 -1.03
CA ALA A 145 -17.31 9.92 -0.13
C ALA A 145 -17.02 10.21 1.35
N MET A 146 -15.75 10.22 1.75
CA MET A 146 -15.34 10.61 3.10
C MET A 146 -15.65 12.09 3.38
N GLU A 147 -15.36 12.98 2.44
CA GLU A 147 -15.68 14.42 2.55
C GLU A 147 -17.20 14.62 2.68
N ALA A 148 -18.00 13.95 1.85
CA ALA A 148 -19.46 14.03 1.90
C ALA A 148 -20.01 13.52 3.24
N TYR A 149 -19.44 12.46 3.80
CA TYR A 149 -19.87 11.91 5.09
C TYR A 149 -19.43 12.77 6.29
N THR A 150 -18.22 13.33 6.24
CA THR A 150 -17.63 14.07 7.37
C THR A 150 -17.91 15.56 7.36
N GLY A 151 -18.31 16.11 6.21
CA GLY A 151 -18.43 17.56 5.98
C GLY A 151 -17.10 18.31 6.01
N LYS A 152 -15.96 17.59 5.95
CA LYS A 152 -14.61 18.17 6.07
C LYS A 152 -13.84 17.97 4.76
N PRO A 153 -13.16 19.01 4.25
CA PRO A 153 -12.29 18.86 3.09
C PRO A 153 -11.07 17.99 3.45
N MET A 154 -10.64 17.18 2.49
CA MET A 154 -9.48 16.30 2.60
C MET A 154 -8.47 16.64 1.50
N ASP A 155 -7.20 16.29 1.70
CA ASP A 155 -6.19 16.50 0.66
C ASP A 155 -6.49 15.54 -0.49
N ARG A 156 -6.64 16.08 -1.70
CA ARG A 156 -6.96 15.31 -2.91
C ARG A 156 -5.74 14.90 -3.70
N GLN A 157 -4.54 15.34 -3.34
CA GLN A 157 -3.34 14.99 -4.10
C GLN A 157 -2.66 13.72 -3.57
N PRO A 158 -2.80 12.58 -4.26
CA PRO A 158 -1.84 11.50 -4.08
C PRO A 158 -0.48 12.05 -4.54
N LYS A 159 0.37 12.44 -3.59
CA LYS A 159 1.80 12.57 -3.87
C LYS A 159 2.30 11.16 -4.15
N ASN A 160 2.18 10.72 -5.41
CA ASN A 160 2.85 9.55 -5.94
C ASN A 160 4.36 9.82 -5.87
N VAL A 161 4.94 9.61 -4.69
CA VAL A 161 6.40 9.55 -4.48
C VAL A 161 6.91 8.14 -4.83
N ALA A 162 6.07 7.26 -5.38
CA ALA A 162 6.40 5.84 -5.56
C ALA A 162 7.10 5.49 -6.89
N ASP A 163 6.92 6.25 -7.98
CA ASP A 163 7.30 5.74 -9.32
C ASP A 163 8.37 6.57 -10.05
N LYS A 164 9.21 7.28 -9.29
CA LYS A 164 10.25 8.13 -9.86
C LYS A 164 11.62 7.60 -9.51
N ALA A 165 12.09 6.62 -10.27
CA ALA A 165 13.50 6.22 -10.26
C ALA A 165 14.29 7.17 -11.17
N LEU A 166 15.49 7.57 -10.73
CA LEU A 166 16.42 8.31 -11.57
C LEU A 166 17.02 7.36 -12.62
N HIS A 167 17.22 7.82 -13.86
CA HIS A 167 17.86 7.00 -14.88
C HIS A 167 19.23 6.45 -14.40
N PRO A 168 19.52 5.13 -14.50
CA PRO A 168 20.73 4.52 -13.94
C PRO A 168 22.04 5.18 -14.42
N ALA A 169 22.08 5.63 -15.67
CA ALA A 169 23.24 6.33 -16.24
C ALA A 169 23.55 7.69 -15.56
N LEU A 170 22.54 8.36 -15.00
CA LEU A 170 22.68 9.67 -14.35
C LEU A 170 23.11 9.55 -12.88
N HIS A 171 22.92 8.38 -12.26
CA HIS A 171 23.24 8.15 -10.85
C HIS A 171 24.75 8.17 -10.56
N ARG A 172 25.59 7.78 -11.54
CA ARG A 172 27.06 7.83 -11.39
C ARG A 172 27.60 9.27 -11.39
N GLY A 173 27.05 10.13 -12.25
CA GLY A 173 27.45 11.54 -12.32
C GLY A 173 26.97 12.36 -11.12
N TRP A 174 25.74 12.12 -10.67
CA TRP A 174 25.13 12.95 -9.63
C TRP A 174 25.76 12.75 -8.24
N ARG A 175 26.31 11.56 -7.96
CA ARG A 175 27.07 11.29 -6.72
C ARG A 175 28.30 12.18 -6.58
N LYS A 176 29.06 12.35 -7.67
CA LYS A 176 30.24 13.23 -7.71
C LYS A 176 29.86 14.70 -7.58
N VAL A 177 28.74 15.10 -8.19
CA VAL A 177 28.27 16.49 -8.08
C VAL A 177 27.79 16.81 -6.66
N ARG A 178 27.06 15.90 -6.02
CA ARG A 178 26.52 16.12 -4.67
C ARG A 178 27.59 16.15 -3.58
N SER A 179 28.71 15.44 -3.75
CA SER A 179 29.84 15.50 -2.82
C SER A 179 30.65 16.79 -2.92
N VAL A 180 30.55 17.53 -4.03
CA VAL A 180 31.38 18.72 -4.30
C VAL A 180 30.55 20.03 -4.24
N ALA A 181 29.24 19.96 -4.45
CA ALA A 181 28.36 21.12 -4.40
C ALA A 181 26.99 20.79 -3.76
N PRO A 182 26.91 20.62 -2.43
CA PRO A 182 25.66 20.30 -1.73
C PRO A 182 24.59 21.39 -1.86
N TRP A 183 25.00 22.64 -2.12
CA TRP A 183 24.12 23.79 -2.39
C TRP A 183 23.38 23.71 -3.75
N ALA A 184 23.82 22.85 -4.67
CA ALA A 184 23.13 22.58 -5.93
C ALA A 184 21.98 21.55 -5.79
N ALA A 185 21.73 21.05 -4.57
CA ALA A 185 20.66 20.08 -4.28
C ALA A 185 19.19 20.57 -4.42
N PRO A 186 18.82 21.87 -4.56
CA PRO A 186 17.41 22.23 -4.69
C PRO A 186 16.88 22.22 -6.14
N LEU A 187 17.64 21.70 -7.12
CA LEU A 187 17.16 21.56 -8.51
C LEU A 187 16.15 20.42 -8.73
N GLY A 188 15.88 19.60 -7.69
CA GLY A 188 14.86 18.55 -7.70
C GLY A 188 13.41 19.03 -7.87
N ARG A 189 13.18 20.35 -7.96
CA ARG A 189 11.87 20.96 -8.24
C ARG A 189 11.71 21.51 -9.66
N SER A 190 12.76 21.50 -10.49
CA SER A 190 12.67 22.00 -11.86
C SER A 190 11.85 21.06 -12.76
N ARG A 191 11.09 21.61 -13.73
CA ARG A 191 10.37 20.83 -14.76
C ARG A 191 11.30 19.90 -15.55
N LEU A 192 12.59 20.24 -15.66
CA LEU A 192 13.61 19.41 -16.31
C LEU A 192 13.92 18.14 -15.50
N ALA A 193 14.06 18.24 -14.18
CA ALA A 193 14.30 17.07 -13.33
C ALA A 193 13.15 16.05 -13.44
N ARG A 194 11.90 16.52 -13.60
CA ARG A 194 10.73 15.67 -13.87
C ARG A 194 10.84 14.83 -15.14
N LYS A 195 11.58 15.28 -16.17
CA LYS A 195 11.84 14.50 -17.39
C LYS A 195 12.91 13.42 -17.22
N LEU A 196 13.74 13.50 -16.16
CA LEU A 196 14.79 12.53 -15.86
C LEU A 196 14.31 11.36 -15.00
N PHE A 197 13.08 11.43 -14.50
CA PHE A 197 12.43 10.35 -13.77
C PHE A 197 11.61 9.51 -14.74
N VAL A 198 12.03 8.27 -14.95
CA VAL A 198 11.30 7.30 -15.78
C VAL A 198 10.26 6.63 -14.90
N ARG A 199 9.04 6.47 -15.44
CA ARG A 199 7.97 5.68 -14.83
C ARG A 199 8.51 4.26 -14.72
N ARG A 200 8.63 3.71 -13.50
CA ARG A 200 9.12 2.34 -13.33
C ARG A 200 8.17 1.42 -14.10
N ASN A 201 8.69 0.68 -15.09
CA ASN A 201 7.92 -0.36 -15.78
C ASN A 201 7.47 -1.40 -14.74
N GLU A 202 6.34 -2.04 -14.98
CA GLU A 202 5.91 -3.18 -14.17
C GLU A 202 7.01 -4.22 -14.17
N VAL A 203 7.41 -4.67 -12.98
CA VAL A 203 8.43 -5.71 -12.83
C VAL A 203 7.84 -6.99 -13.39
N GLU A 204 8.44 -7.53 -14.44
CA GLU A 204 8.03 -8.82 -14.98
C GLU A 204 8.47 -9.93 -14.03
N LEU A 205 7.52 -10.45 -13.26
CA LEU A 205 7.78 -11.56 -12.36
C LEU A 205 7.90 -12.89 -13.14
N PRO A 206 8.85 -13.76 -12.76
CA PRO A 206 8.93 -15.10 -13.31
C PRO A 206 7.72 -15.94 -12.89
N LYS A 207 7.47 -17.01 -13.65
CA LYS A 207 6.23 -17.81 -13.57
C LYS A 207 5.96 -18.35 -12.16
N ASP A 208 6.98 -18.81 -11.46
CA ASP A 208 6.89 -19.32 -10.10
C ASP A 208 6.28 -18.31 -9.12
N LEU A 209 6.69 -17.04 -9.22
CA LEU A 209 6.14 -15.98 -8.37
C LEU A 209 4.73 -15.56 -8.81
N LYS A 210 4.44 -15.57 -10.11
CA LYS A 210 3.08 -15.32 -10.61
C LYS A 210 2.11 -16.40 -10.12
N ASP A 211 2.48 -17.67 -10.26
CA ASP A 211 1.69 -18.80 -9.77
C ASP A 211 1.48 -18.71 -8.25
N PHE A 212 2.50 -18.31 -7.48
CA PHE A 212 2.34 -18.06 -6.05
C PHE A 212 1.32 -16.96 -5.78
N ILE A 213 1.43 -15.81 -6.45
CA ILE A 213 0.52 -14.67 -6.26
C ILE A 213 -0.92 -15.09 -6.59
N ASP A 214 -1.13 -15.77 -7.70
CA ASP A 214 -2.45 -16.21 -8.14
C ASP A 214 -3.12 -17.15 -7.14
N ASN A 215 -2.34 -18.06 -6.53
CA ASN A 215 -2.83 -19.00 -5.54
C ASN A 215 -3.01 -18.36 -4.15
N PHE A 216 -1.98 -17.71 -3.63
CA PHE A 216 -1.97 -17.14 -2.28
C PHE A 216 -2.93 -15.95 -2.15
N TYR A 217 -3.10 -15.16 -3.22
CA TYR A 217 -3.99 -14.00 -3.25
C TYR A 217 -5.25 -14.22 -4.08
N ALA A 218 -5.68 -15.47 -4.33
CA ALA A 218 -6.88 -15.77 -5.12
C ALA A 218 -8.12 -15.00 -4.66
N ALA A 219 -8.34 -14.92 -3.34
CA ALA A 219 -9.45 -14.17 -2.75
C ALA A 219 -9.29 -12.65 -2.94
N ASP A 220 -8.07 -12.11 -2.85
CA ASP A 220 -7.82 -10.69 -3.13
C ASP A 220 -8.06 -10.36 -4.62
N ILE A 221 -7.73 -11.29 -5.53
CA ILE A 221 -7.96 -11.11 -6.97
C ILE A 221 -9.47 -11.02 -7.24
N ALA A 222 -10.25 -11.91 -6.62
CA ALA A 222 -11.71 -11.87 -6.71
C ALA A 222 -12.27 -10.56 -6.14
N LEU A 223 -11.82 -10.16 -4.94
CA LEU A 223 -12.21 -8.90 -4.30
C LEU A 223 -11.85 -7.67 -5.17
N HIS A 224 -10.67 -7.65 -5.77
CA HIS A 224 -10.25 -6.56 -6.63
C HIS A 224 -11.14 -6.44 -7.87
N ARG A 225 -11.50 -7.57 -8.51
CA ARG A 225 -12.45 -7.58 -9.64
C ARG A 225 -13.84 -7.11 -9.22
N GLU A 226 -14.34 -7.57 -8.07
CA GLU A 226 -15.62 -7.11 -7.50
C GLU A 226 -15.64 -5.58 -7.38
N VAL A 227 -14.61 -5.00 -6.77
CA VAL A 227 -14.52 -3.55 -6.54
C VAL A 227 -14.39 -2.76 -7.86
N LEU A 228 -13.64 -3.28 -8.84
CA LEU A 228 -13.55 -2.66 -10.17
C LEU A 228 -14.90 -2.67 -10.90
N ASN A 229 -15.62 -3.78 -10.86
CA ASN A 229 -16.93 -3.91 -11.50
C ASN A 229 -17.97 -2.99 -10.84
N ALA A 230 -17.95 -2.90 -9.51
CA ALA A 230 -18.80 -1.98 -8.77
C ALA A 230 -18.53 -0.52 -9.16
N ALA A 231 -17.26 -0.13 -9.33
CA ALA A 231 -16.88 1.20 -9.77
C ALA A 231 -17.32 1.53 -11.20
N ALA A 232 -17.23 0.56 -12.12
CA ALA A 232 -17.74 0.72 -13.49
C ALA A 232 -19.26 0.94 -13.51
N THR A 233 -20.00 0.18 -12.71
CA THR A 233 -21.47 0.23 -12.64
C THR A 233 -21.98 1.54 -12.00
N THR A 234 -21.24 2.10 -11.04
CA THR A 234 -21.57 3.40 -10.46
C THR A 234 -21.15 4.58 -11.35
N GLY A 235 -20.17 4.38 -12.24
CA GLY A 235 -19.74 5.36 -13.23
C GLY A 235 -20.67 5.53 -14.43
N GLU A 236 -21.51 4.53 -14.75
CA GLU A 236 -22.50 4.61 -15.85
C GLU A 236 -23.83 5.29 -15.48
N LYS A 237 -24.07 5.60 -14.19
CA LYS A 237 -25.24 6.37 -13.76
C LYS A 237 -25.01 7.89 -13.81
N VAL A 238 -24.45 8.37 -14.92
CA VAL A 238 -24.68 9.75 -15.38
C VAL A 238 -25.42 9.62 -16.71
N ALA A 239 -26.72 9.36 -16.61
CA ALA A 239 -27.62 9.35 -17.75
C ALA A 239 -28.12 10.78 -18.01
N CYS A 240 -27.94 11.19 -19.27
CA CYS A 240 -28.63 12.24 -20.03
C CYS A 240 -28.51 13.70 -19.58
#